data_AF-A0A072UCC7-F1
#
_entry.id   AF-A0A072UCC7-F1
#
_cell.length_a   1.000
_cell.length_b   1.000
_cell.length_c   1.000
_cell.angle_alpha   90.00
_cell.angle_beta   90.00
_cell.angle_gamma   90.00
#
_symmetry.space_group_name_H-M   'P 1'
#
loop_
_entity.id
_entity.type
_entity.pdbx_description
1 polymer ?
#
loop_
_entity_poly.entity_id
_entity_poly.type
_entity_poly.pdbx_seq_one_letter_code
_entity_poly.pdbx_strand_id
1 'polypeptide(L)'
;MKNNFGKNSKNLCTYFPNKFNFNFNGFLPRSLSFQFNHFFIHLFYYIILSLFGYLGLKFSKPRSSVRQKDFDLFYTSVSASTVSSMTSIEMEVFSNSQLILLTFLMLVGGEVFTSMLQLFLNMFNFNKNQCLNGECSRSNYPPIKINQIELGLVSIPHLVTLYITNVPWPSAKNVLKNKGIKIETFSLFTIVSTFATCGYVPTNENMIVFKKNSGLLLLILPHVLLGNTLYPPCLRLFIKVLKSVNKREEFSYLLKNSKEMGYDHLLSSLHCWLLLVTVFGFNVIQFVLFCSMEWSSNIMEDLNLYEKVVATLFQVSNARHSGESVFDLSTISSAILVMFMFVVMM
;
A
#
# COMPACT_ATOMS: atom_id res chain seq x y z
N MET A 1 45.15 24.74 31.81
CA MET A 1 44.42 25.50 30.77
C MET A 1 43.52 24.49 30.04
N LYS A 2 42.29 24.12 30.44
CA LYS A 2 41.05 24.87 30.78
C LYS A 2 40.65 25.94 29.76
N ASN A 3 39.46 25.73 29.17
CA ASN A 3 38.58 26.57 28.34
C ASN A 3 38.44 26.07 26.90
N ASN A 4 37.27 25.96 26.25
CA ASN A 4 35.86 25.99 26.63
C ASN A 4 35.10 25.50 25.37
N PHE A 5 34.60 24.26 25.34
CA PHE A 5 33.63 23.81 24.33
C PHE A 5 32.31 23.50 25.03
N GLY A 6 31.63 24.58 25.39
CA GLY A 6 30.34 24.56 26.07
C GLY A 6 29.54 25.79 25.68
N LYS A 7 28.91 25.76 24.49
CA LYS A 7 27.67 26.45 24.14
C LYS A 7 27.36 26.20 22.66
N ASN A 8 26.41 25.31 22.40
CA ASN A 8 25.32 25.52 21.43
C ASN A 8 24.34 24.32 21.43
N SER A 9 23.94 23.86 22.63
CA SER A 9 22.78 22.97 22.81
C SER A 9 21.48 23.75 22.99
N LYS A 10 21.27 24.79 22.17
CA LYS A 10 20.01 25.54 22.08
C LYS A 10 19.92 26.07 20.64
N ASN A 11 19.27 25.31 19.77
CA ASN A 11 18.56 25.75 18.54
C ASN A 11 18.07 24.54 17.71
N LEU A 12 17.62 23.47 18.37
CA LEU A 12 17.04 22.28 17.73
C LEU A 12 15.51 22.36 17.55
N CYS A 13 14.96 23.55 17.71
CA CYS A 13 13.56 23.88 17.43
C CYS A 13 13.54 25.12 16.55
N THR A 14 13.50 24.93 15.23
CA THR A 14 13.05 25.87 14.17
C THR A 14 13.92 25.63 12.95
N TYR A 15 13.36 25.00 11.90
CA TYR A 15 13.57 25.30 10.47
C TYR A 15 12.84 24.25 9.61
N PHE A 16 11.56 23.99 9.94
CA PHE A 16 10.58 23.64 8.92
C PHE A 16 9.99 24.97 8.44
N PRO A 17 10.06 25.33 7.15
CA PRO A 17 9.37 26.50 6.66
C PRO A 17 7.87 26.19 6.59
N ASN A 18 7.17 26.41 7.70
CA ASN A 18 5.72 26.56 7.74
C ASN A 18 5.36 27.88 7.04
N LYS A 19 5.19 27.88 5.72
CA LYS A 19 4.44 28.92 4.97
C LYS A 19 4.32 28.55 3.49
N PHE A 20 3.16 28.00 3.12
CA PHE A 20 2.69 27.98 1.74
C PHE A 20 1.88 29.25 1.49
N ASN A 21 2.40 30.18 0.69
CA ASN A 21 1.63 31.29 0.15
C ASN A 21 1.41 31.04 -1.35
N PHE A 22 0.19 30.65 -1.74
CA PHE A 22 -0.24 30.67 -3.13
C PHE A 22 -0.88 32.04 -3.42
N ASN A 23 -0.14 32.93 -4.09
CA ASN A 23 -0.74 34.13 -4.69
C ASN A 23 -1.45 33.73 -5.98
N PHE A 24 -2.76 33.51 -5.92
CA PHE A 24 -3.61 33.55 -7.10
C PHE A 24 -3.85 35.02 -7.47
N ASN A 25 -3.12 35.53 -8.47
CA ASN A 25 -3.45 36.81 -9.08
C ASN A 25 -4.72 36.65 -9.91
N GLY A 26 -5.86 37.03 -9.34
CA GLY A 26 -7.14 37.08 -10.03
C GLY A 26 -8.33 37.17 -9.07
N PHE A 27 -8.68 38.41 -8.68
CA PHE A 27 -10.02 38.80 -8.22
C PHE A 27 -10.65 38.00 -7.05
N LEU A 28 -9.99 37.93 -5.89
CA LEU A 28 -10.68 37.65 -4.61
C LEU A 28 -10.07 38.52 -3.48
N PRO A 29 -10.88 39.07 -2.57
CA PRO A 29 -10.42 40.05 -1.58
C PRO A 29 -9.45 39.43 -0.57
N ARG A 30 -8.45 40.24 -0.20
CA ARG A 30 -7.25 39.99 0.62
C ARG A 30 -7.46 39.40 2.03
N SER A 31 -8.65 38.91 2.37
CA SER A 31 -9.06 38.47 3.72
C SER A 31 -8.94 36.96 3.98
N LEU A 32 -8.83 36.12 2.95
CA LEU A 32 -8.63 34.67 3.12
C LEU A 32 -7.20 34.27 2.74
N SER A 33 -6.24 34.66 3.57
CA SER A 33 -4.94 33.98 3.58
C SER A 33 -5.13 32.63 4.29
N PHE A 34 -5.66 31.63 3.57
CA PHE A 34 -5.68 30.27 4.07
C PHE A 34 -4.23 29.80 4.18
N GLN A 35 -3.72 29.77 5.41
CA GLN A 35 -2.53 29.00 5.75
C GLN A 35 -2.89 27.54 5.52
N PHE A 36 -2.67 27.03 4.31
CA PHE A 36 -2.89 25.61 4.01
C PHE A 36 -1.82 24.81 4.75
N ASN A 37 -2.17 24.31 5.93
CA ASN A 37 -1.40 23.28 6.61
C ASN A 37 -1.35 22.04 5.71
N HIS A 38 -0.20 21.39 5.68
CA HIS A 38 0.04 20.14 4.94
C HIS A 38 -1.08 19.10 5.15
N PHE A 39 -1.60 19.01 6.37
CA PHE A 39 -2.76 18.19 6.73
C PHE A 39 -4.01 18.49 5.88
N PHE A 40 -4.38 19.76 5.69
CA PHE A 40 -5.58 20.11 4.92
C PHE A 40 -5.41 19.78 3.44
N ILE A 41 -4.19 19.92 2.90
CA ILE A 41 -3.90 19.54 1.50
C ILE A 41 -4.14 18.04 1.30
N HIS A 42 -3.63 17.20 2.21
CA HIS A 42 -3.88 15.75 2.18
C HIS A 42 -5.35 15.41 2.38
N LEU A 43 -6.04 16.09 3.30
CA LEU A 43 -7.48 15.89 3.50
C LEU A 43 -8.28 16.21 2.24
N PHE A 44 -8.02 17.36 1.61
CA PHE A 44 -8.66 17.74 0.35
C PHE A 44 -8.34 16.76 -0.78
N TYR A 45 -7.10 16.25 -0.84
CA TYR A 45 -6.71 15.21 -1.80
C TYR A 45 -7.59 13.97 -1.68
N TYR A 46 -7.73 13.40 -0.47
CA TYR A 46 -8.57 12.21 -0.26
C TYR A 46 -10.06 12.48 -0.50
N ILE A 47 -10.57 13.67 -0.16
CA ILE A 47 -11.95 14.05 -0.45
C ILE A 47 -12.19 14.10 -1.97
N ILE A 48 -11.32 14.78 -2.72
CA ILE A 48 -11.44 14.91 -4.18
C ILE A 48 -11.31 13.54 -4.84
N LEU A 49 -10.34 12.73 -4.41
CA LEU A 49 -10.13 11.38 -4.94
C LEU A 49 -11.37 10.49 -4.72
N SER A 50 -11.96 10.55 -3.53
CA SER A 50 -13.17 9.79 -3.19
C SER A 50 -14.40 10.25 -3.98
N LEU A 51 -14.54 11.57 -4.20
CA LEU A 51 -15.61 12.13 -5.05
C LEU A 51 -15.43 11.72 -6.51
N PHE A 52 -14.20 11.76 -7.03
CA PHE A 52 -13.87 11.31 -8.37
C PHE A 52 -14.23 9.84 -8.57
N GLY A 53 -13.85 8.98 -7.62
CA GLY A 53 -14.21 7.56 -7.65
C GLY A 53 -15.72 7.32 -7.61
N TYR A 54 -16.45 8.06 -6.77
CA TYR A 54 -17.91 7.95 -6.69
C TYR A 54 -18.59 8.35 -8.00
N LEU A 55 -18.19 9.47 -8.60
CA LEU A 55 -18.70 9.90 -9.89
C LEU A 55 -18.39 8.86 -10.98
N GLY A 56 -17.15 8.34 -11.00
CA GLY A 56 -16.75 7.29 -11.93
C GLY A 56 -17.57 6.01 -11.78
N LEU A 57 -17.83 5.56 -10.55
CA LEU A 57 -18.68 4.40 -10.28
C LEU A 57 -20.13 4.64 -10.69
N LYS A 58 -20.66 5.84 -10.44
CA LYS A 58 -22.04 6.26 -10.75
C LYS A 58 -22.32 6.34 -12.25
N PHE A 59 -21.37 6.85 -13.03
CA PHE A 59 -21.49 6.97 -14.48
C PHE A 59 -21.10 5.70 -15.25
N SER A 60 -20.35 4.79 -14.61
CA SER A 60 -20.02 3.49 -15.19
C SER A 60 -21.21 2.54 -15.12
N LYS A 61 -21.39 1.74 -16.19
CA LYS A 61 -22.45 0.72 -16.22
C LYS A 61 -22.09 -0.43 -15.26
N PRO A 62 -22.95 -0.76 -14.27
CA PRO A 62 -22.74 -1.93 -13.43
C PRO A 62 -22.99 -3.22 -14.21
N ARG A 63 -22.54 -4.35 -13.65
CA ARG A 63 -22.79 -5.67 -14.24
C ARG A 63 -24.21 -6.16 -13.98
N SER A 64 -24.79 -5.78 -12.83
CA SER A 64 -26.19 -6.08 -12.48
C SER A 64 -27.17 -5.07 -13.10
N SER A 65 -28.40 -5.53 -13.37
CA SER A 65 -29.51 -4.67 -13.79
C SER A 65 -30.01 -3.75 -12.65
N VAL A 66 -29.73 -4.10 -11.40
CA VAL A 66 -30.12 -3.33 -10.22
C VAL A 66 -29.12 -2.19 -10.00
N ARG A 67 -29.64 -0.96 -9.94
CA ARG A 67 -28.85 0.23 -9.64
C ARG A 67 -28.57 0.28 -8.13
N GLN A 68 -27.29 0.34 -7.78
CA GLN A 68 -26.83 0.44 -6.40
C GLN A 68 -27.19 1.81 -5.81
N LYS A 69 -27.36 1.87 -4.48
CA LYS A 69 -27.64 3.12 -3.78
C LYS A 69 -26.42 4.04 -3.89
N ASP A 70 -26.68 5.33 -4.09
CA ASP A 70 -25.61 6.33 -4.24
C ASP A 70 -24.68 6.38 -3.01
N PHE A 71 -25.22 6.19 -1.80
CA PHE A 71 -24.44 6.14 -0.57
C PHE A 71 -23.47 4.95 -0.52
N ASP A 72 -23.91 3.77 -0.95
CA ASP A 72 -23.09 2.56 -0.96
C ASP A 72 -21.95 2.66 -1.97
N LEU A 73 -22.20 3.31 -3.13
CA LEU A 73 -21.16 3.62 -4.11
C LEU A 73 -20.15 4.64 -3.57
N PHE A 74 -20.61 5.67 -2.87
CA PHE A 74 -19.72 6.65 -2.24
C PHE A 74 -18.87 5.99 -1.15
N TYR A 75 -19.48 5.17 -0.29
CA TYR A 75 -18.77 4.41 0.74
C TYR A 75 -17.69 3.49 0.15
N THR A 76 -18.02 2.76 -0.91
CA THR A 76 -17.06 1.89 -1.60
C THR A 76 -15.89 2.69 -2.21
N SER A 77 -16.18 3.87 -2.78
CA SER A 77 -15.15 4.77 -3.33
C SER A 77 -14.21 5.30 -2.25
N VAL A 78 -14.77 5.75 -1.12
CA VAL A 78 -13.99 6.19 0.05
C VAL A 78 -13.13 5.04 0.56
N SER A 79 -13.71 3.86 0.73
CA SER A 79 -12.99 2.67 1.21
C SER A 79 -11.84 2.27 0.28
N ALA A 80 -12.04 2.35 -1.05
CA ALA A 80 -10.98 2.11 -2.02
C ALA A 80 -9.87 3.16 -1.97
N SER A 81 -10.23 4.45 -1.84
CA SER A 81 -9.27 5.55 -1.81
C SER A 81 -8.49 5.61 -0.49
N THR A 82 -9.10 5.19 0.63
CA THR A 82 -8.45 5.09 1.93
C THR A 82 -7.84 3.72 2.19
N VAL A 83 -7.96 2.78 1.23
CA VAL A 83 -7.34 1.45 1.30
C VAL A 83 -7.78 0.68 2.55
N SER A 84 -9.06 0.80 2.93
CA SER A 84 -9.60 0.17 4.15
C SER A 84 -10.33 -1.14 3.91
N SER A 85 -10.55 -1.51 2.65
CA SER A 85 -11.27 -2.70 2.16
C SER A 85 -12.63 -3.03 2.78
N MET A 86 -13.33 -2.05 3.36
CA MET A 86 -14.71 -2.25 3.79
C MET A 86 -15.67 -2.10 2.60
N THR A 87 -16.40 -3.15 2.25
CA THR A 87 -17.41 -3.14 1.19
C THR A 87 -18.83 -3.15 1.76
N SER A 88 -19.71 -2.26 1.27
CA SER A 88 -21.17 -2.39 1.47
C SER A 88 -21.88 -3.05 0.28
N ILE A 89 -21.17 -3.22 -0.84
CA ILE A 89 -21.66 -3.82 -2.07
C ILE A 89 -20.81 -5.04 -2.37
N GLU A 90 -21.46 -6.13 -2.78
CA GLU A 90 -20.82 -7.33 -3.29
C GLU A 90 -19.86 -7.03 -4.46
N MET A 91 -18.65 -7.55 -4.39
CA MET A 91 -17.59 -7.26 -5.37
C MET A 91 -17.91 -7.79 -6.77
N GLU A 92 -18.67 -8.88 -6.88
CA GLU A 92 -19.05 -9.50 -8.15
C GLU A 92 -20.08 -8.68 -8.95
N VAL A 93 -20.76 -7.74 -8.29
CA VAL A 93 -21.74 -6.84 -8.91
C VAL A 93 -21.06 -5.76 -9.76
N PHE A 94 -19.81 -5.42 -9.44
CA PHE A 94 -19.06 -4.42 -10.19
C PHE A 94 -18.68 -4.94 -11.58
N SER A 95 -18.77 -4.07 -12.57
CA SER A 95 -18.28 -4.39 -13.92
C SER A 95 -16.75 -4.34 -13.96
N ASN A 96 -16.14 -4.97 -14.97
CA ASN A 96 -14.67 -4.94 -15.12
C ASN A 96 -14.13 -3.49 -15.19
N SER A 97 -14.86 -2.55 -15.79
CA SER A 97 -14.48 -1.14 -15.83
C SER A 97 -14.52 -0.49 -14.45
N GLN A 98 -15.51 -0.83 -13.62
CA GLN A 98 -15.60 -0.36 -12.24
C GLN A 98 -14.48 -0.95 -11.38
N LEU A 99 -14.15 -2.24 -11.55
CA LEU A 99 -13.00 -2.86 -10.88
C LEU A 99 -11.68 -2.19 -11.27
N ILE A 100 -11.49 -1.83 -12.54
CA ILE A 100 -10.30 -1.08 -12.99
C ILE A 100 -10.26 0.32 -12.35
N LEU A 101 -11.40 1.02 -12.26
CA LEU A 101 -11.50 2.30 -11.58
C LEU A 101 -11.13 2.18 -10.08
N LEU A 102 -11.68 1.18 -9.40
CA LEU A 102 -11.33 0.87 -8.00
C LEU A 102 -9.84 0.55 -7.86
N THR A 103 -9.25 -0.18 -8.82
CA THR A 103 -7.81 -0.45 -8.86
C THR A 103 -7.00 0.83 -8.92
N PHE A 104 -7.40 1.78 -9.77
CA PHE A 104 -6.77 3.08 -9.85
C PHE A 104 -6.89 3.87 -8.53
N LEU A 105 -8.06 3.84 -7.89
CA LEU A 105 -8.26 4.50 -6.59
C LEU A 105 -7.38 3.90 -5.49
N MET A 106 -7.31 2.56 -5.38
CA MET A 106 -6.46 1.88 -4.40
C MET A 106 -4.97 2.20 -4.61
N LEU A 107 -4.55 2.25 -5.87
CA LEU A 107 -3.17 2.58 -6.23
C LEU A 107 -2.83 4.03 -5.83
N VAL A 108 -3.66 4.99 -6.23
CA VAL A 108 -3.45 6.43 -5.97
C VAL A 108 -3.65 6.77 -4.49
N GLY A 109 -4.54 6.08 -3.80
CA GLY A 109 -4.80 6.22 -2.36
C GLY A 109 -3.77 5.54 -1.47
N GLY A 110 -2.98 4.60 -2.00
CA GLY A 110 -1.98 3.86 -1.25
C GLY A 110 -0.87 4.74 -0.67
N GLU A 111 -0.34 4.32 0.49
CA GLU A 111 0.73 5.02 1.20
C GLU A 111 2.00 5.18 0.34
N VAL A 112 2.34 4.16 -0.45
CA VAL A 112 3.50 4.19 -1.36
C VAL A 112 3.37 5.34 -2.36
N PHE A 113 2.20 5.51 -3.00
CA PHE A 113 2.01 6.55 -4.01
C PHE A 113 1.88 7.95 -3.43
N THR A 114 1.19 8.09 -2.29
CA THR A 114 1.09 9.37 -1.60
C THR A 114 2.45 9.85 -1.08
N SER A 115 3.33 8.92 -0.66
CA SER A 115 4.72 9.24 -0.29
C SER A 115 5.54 9.75 -1.48
N MET A 116 5.40 9.12 -2.65
CA MET A 116 6.08 9.54 -3.88
C MET A 116 5.60 10.91 -4.35
N LEU A 117 4.28 11.16 -4.30
CA LEU A 117 3.68 12.46 -4.62
C LEU A 117 4.20 13.55 -3.68
N GLN A 118 4.28 13.26 -2.39
CA GLN A 118 4.79 14.18 -1.39
C GLN A 118 6.24 14.59 -1.66
N LEU A 119 7.10 13.62 -1.99
CA LEU A 119 8.48 13.89 -2.41
C LEU A 119 8.52 14.80 -3.64
N PHE A 120 7.70 14.50 -4.65
CA PHE A 120 7.65 15.29 -5.88
C PHE A 120 7.26 16.75 -5.63
N LEU A 121 6.27 16.99 -4.77
CA LEU A 121 5.84 18.34 -4.40
C LEU A 121 6.90 19.07 -3.57
N ASN A 122 7.57 18.38 -2.65
CA ASN A 122 8.66 18.96 -1.86
C ASN A 122 9.82 19.41 -2.77
N MET A 123 10.18 18.60 -3.78
CA MET A 123 11.18 18.96 -4.77
C MET A 123 10.80 20.20 -5.60
N PHE A 124 9.56 20.26 -6.06
CA PHE A 124 9.09 21.38 -6.88
C PHE A 124 9.20 22.71 -6.13
N ASN A 125 8.81 22.72 -4.85
CA ASN A 125 8.92 23.91 -4.01
C ASN A 125 10.36 24.28 -3.70
N PHE A 126 11.23 23.29 -3.47
CA PHE A 126 12.66 23.54 -3.25
C PHE A 126 13.32 24.19 -4.47
N ASN A 127 13.07 23.66 -5.68
CA ASN A 127 13.57 24.25 -6.93
C ASN A 127 13.03 25.67 -7.15
N LYS A 128 11.74 25.90 -6.87
CA LYS A 128 11.13 27.23 -6.98
C LYS A 128 11.79 28.25 -6.03
N ASN A 129 12.06 27.86 -4.79
CA ASN A 129 12.69 28.73 -3.79
C ASN A 129 14.17 29.02 -4.11
N GLN A 130 14.91 28.06 -4.68
CA GLN A 130 16.28 28.29 -5.16
C GLN A 130 16.33 29.22 -6.38
N CYS A 131 15.40 29.06 -7.33
CA CYS A 131 15.31 29.97 -8.48
C CYS A 131 14.92 31.41 -8.08
N LEU A 132 14.16 31.58 -7.00
CA LEU A 132 13.76 32.89 -6.47
C LEU A 132 14.90 33.60 -5.72
N ASN A 133 15.83 32.85 -5.10
CA ASN A 133 16.91 33.42 -4.28
C ASN A 133 18.23 33.65 -5.04
N GLY A 134 18.26 33.42 -6.36
CA GLY A 134 19.44 33.71 -7.21
C GLY A 134 20.65 32.79 -7.00
N GLU A 135 20.67 31.97 -5.95
CA GLU A 135 21.69 30.95 -5.71
C GLU A 135 21.37 29.68 -6.49
N CYS A 136 21.72 29.65 -7.77
CA CYS A 136 21.73 28.42 -8.56
C CYS A 136 22.99 27.59 -8.22
N SER A 137 23.17 27.27 -6.94
CA SER A 137 24.13 26.27 -6.49
C SER A 137 23.52 24.91 -6.78
N ARG A 138 23.90 24.33 -7.92
CA ARG A 138 23.54 22.99 -8.38
C ARG A 138 23.94 21.97 -7.31
N SER A 139 23.05 21.69 -6.35
CA SER A 139 23.23 20.54 -5.48
C SER A 139 23.18 19.30 -6.37
N ASN A 140 24.33 18.65 -6.55
CA ASN A 140 24.56 17.50 -7.44
C ASN A 140 23.88 16.20 -6.94
N TYR A 141 22.80 16.29 -6.17
CA TYR A 141 22.08 15.11 -5.69
C TYR A 141 20.79 14.98 -6.52
N PRO A 142 20.54 13.84 -7.20
CA PRO A 142 19.39 13.71 -8.08
C PRO A 142 18.23 13.03 -7.34
N PRO A 143 17.32 13.77 -6.69
CA PRO A 143 16.09 13.18 -6.15
C PRO A 143 15.19 12.61 -7.26
N ILE A 144 15.38 13.05 -8.52
CA ILE A 144 14.80 12.45 -9.73
C ILE A 144 15.08 10.94 -9.84
N LYS A 145 16.21 10.45 -9.31
CA LYS A 145 16.53 9.01 -9.35
C LYS A 145 15.79 8.20 -8.29
N ILE A 146 15.36 8.80 -7.17
CA ILE A 146 14.60 8.08 -6.14
C ILE A 146 13.22 7.70 -6.69
N ASN A 147 12.51 8.65 -7.30
CA ASN A 147 11.22 8.36 -7.94
C ASN A 147 11.33 7.28 -9.03
N GLN A 148 12.45 7.23 -9.76
CA GLN A 148 12.71 6.16 -10.75
C GLN A 148 12.92 4.78 -10.09
N ILE A 149 13.57 4.75 -8.93
CA ILE A 149 13.77 3.53 -8.14
C ILE A 149 12.43 3.05 -7.56
N GLU A 150 11.59 3.96 -7.06
CA GLU A 150 10.25 3.65 -6.58
C GLU A 150 9.34 3.15 -7.70
N LEU A 151 9.35 3.80 -8.88
CA LEU A 151 8.66 3.29 -10.06
C LEU A 151 9.14 1.88 -10.44
N GLY A 152 10.44 1.61 -10.31
CA GLY A 152 11.00 0.27 -10.51
C GLY A 152 10.44 -0.75 -9.52
N LEU A 153 10.32 -0.41 -8.24
CA LEU A 153 9.74 -1.28 -7.23
C LEU A 153 8.23 -1.49 -7.43
N VAL A 154 7.50 -0.44 -7.82
CA VAL A 154 6.08 -0.48 -8.21
C VAL A 154 5.84 -1.29 -9.50
N SER A 155 6.86 -1.43 -10.36
CA SER A 155 6.78 -2.26 -11.56
C SER A 155 6.84 -3.77 -11.28
N ILE A 156 7.33 -4.19 -10.11
CA ILE A 156 7.39 -5.61 -9.71
C ILE A 156 5.98 -6.26 -9.66
N PRO A 157 4.97 -5.65 -9.01
CA PRO A 157 3.56 -6.06 -9.12
C PRO A 157 3.04 -6.29 -10.55
N HIS A 158 3.50 -5.49 -11.52
CA HIS A 158 3.09 -5.63 -12.91
C HIS A 158 3.61 -6.93 -13.55
N LEU A 159 4.86 -7.31 -13.28
CA LEU A 159 5.44 -8.57 -13.76
C LEU A 159 4.69 -9.79 -13.21
N VAL A 160 4.25 -9.71 -11.96
CA VAL A 160 3.48 -10.79 -11.34
C VAL A 160 2.06 -10.87 -11.89
N THR A 161 1.47 -9.73 -12.25
CA THR A 161 0.19 -9.70 -12.98
C THR A 161 0.29 -10.49 -14.27
N LEU A 162 1.35 -10.26 -15.05
CA LEU A 162 1.62 -10.99 -16.28
C LEU A 162 1.84 -12.49 -16.02
N TYR A 163 2.45 -12.84 -14.89
CA TYR A 163 2.64 -14.24 -14.52
C TYR A 163 1.32 -14.92 -14.16
N ILE A 164 0.46 -14.33 -13.32
CA ILE A 164 -0.86 -14.91 -12.97
C ILE A 164 -1.72 -15.12 -14.23
N THR A 165 -1.71 -14.16 -15.16
CA THR A 165 -2.50 -14.28 -16.40
C THR A 165 -1.99 -15.41 -17.30
N ASN A 166 -0.67 -15.56 -17.41
CA ASN A 166 -0.04 -16.50 -18.33
C ASN A 166 0.07 -17.92 -17.77
N VAL A 167 0.10 -18.11 -16.45
CA VAL A 167 0.18 -19.45 -15.86
C VAL A 167 -1.17 -20.19 -15.94
N PRO A 168 -1.18 -21.46 -16.38
CA PRO A 168 -2.39 -22.27 -16.45
C PRO A 168 -2.78 -22.80 -15.07
N TRP A 169 -3.60 -22.05 -14.34
CA TRP A 169 -4.30 -22.53 -13.13
C TRP A 169 -5.74 -22.95 -13.47
N PRO A 170 -5.99 -24.19 -13.93
CA PRO A 170 -7.30 -24.60 -14.44
C PRO A 170 -8.41 -24.49 -13.38
N SER A 171 -8.13 -24.84 -12.12
CA SER A 171 -9.07 -24.72 -11.00
C SER A 171 -9.51 -23.27 -10.77
N ALA A 172 -8.55 -22.35 -10.59
CA ALA A 172 -8.84 -20.93 -10.37
C ALA A 172 -9.51 -20.28 -11.60
N LYS A 173 -9.09 -20.65 -12.82
CA LYS A 173 -9.70 -20.15 -14.07
C LYS A 173 -11.16 -20.60 -14.20
N ASN A 174 -11.50 -21.82 -13.77
CA ASN A 174 -12.89 -22.30 -13.79
C ASN A 174 -13.76 -21.53 -12.79
N VAL A 175 -13.28 -21.30 -11.57
CA VAL A 175 -13.97 -20.47 -10.58
C VAL A 175 -14.25 -19.07 -11.12
N LEU A 176 -13.24 -18.42 -11.70
CA LEU A 176 -13.38 -17.08 -12.27
C LEU A 176 -14.33 -17.05 -13.48
N LYS A 177 -14.28 -18.06 -14.35
CA LYS A 177 -15.21 -18.20 -15.48
C LYS A 177 -16.66 -18.37 -15.00
N ASN A 178 -16.88 -19.19 -13.98
CA ASN A 178 -18.22 -19.41 -13.42
C ASN A 178 -18.80 -18.14 -12.79
N LYS A 179 -17.96 -17.33 -12.13
CA LYS A 179 -18.33 -16.00 -11.61
C LYS A 179 -18.32 -14.91 -12.71
N GLY A 180 -17.92 -15.26 -13.93
CA GLY A 180 -17.78 -14.39 -15.11
C GLY A 180 -16.85 -13.19 -14.92
N ILE A 181 -15.84 -13.35 -14.07
CA ILE A 181 -14.77 -12.37 -13.85
C ILE A 181 -13.66 -12.64 -14.87
N LYS A 182 -13.20 -11.59 -15.55
CA LYS A 182 -12.06 -11.71 -16.48
C LYS A 182 -10.78 -11.97 -15.69
N ILE A 183 -9.98 -12.95 -16.12
CA ILE A 183 -8.73 -13.34 -15.46
C ILE A 183 -7.75 -12.17 -15.39
N GLU A 184 -7.64 -11.37 -16.46
CA GLU A 184 -6.78 -10.19 -16.51
C GLU A 184 -7.17 -9.14 -15.46
N THR A 185 -8.47 -8.82 -15.39
CA THR A 185 -9.01 -7.89 -14.40
C THR A 185 -8.81 -8.42 -12.98
N PHE A 186 -9.07 -9.71 -12.75
CA PHE A 186 -8.83 -10.34 -11.46
C PHE A 186 -7.37 -10.23 -11.03
N SER A 187 -6.44 -10.57 -11.93
CA SER A 187 -5.00 -10.60 -11.63
C SER A 187 -4.49 -9.21 -11.28
N LEU A 188 -4.80 -8.21 -12.12
CA LEU A 188 -4.39 -6.83 -11.91
C LEU A 188 -5.01 -6.25 -10.63
N PHE A 189 -6.31 -6.44 -10.44
CA PHE A 189 -7.03 -5.93 -9.28
C PHE A 189 -6.48 -6.51 -7.99
N THR A 190 -6.33 -7.84 -7.93
CA THR A 190 -5.86 -8.55 -6.73
C THR A 190 -4.46 -8.09 -6.38
N ILE A 191 -3.51 -8.10 -7.33
CA ILE A 191 -2.13 -7.74 -7.03
C ILE A 191 -1.99 -6.28 -6.57
N VAL A 192 -2.69 -5.35 -7.22
CA VAL A 192 -2.65 -3.94 -6.81
C VAL A 192 -3.30 -3.77 -5.45
N SER A 193 -4.42 -4.45 -5.18
CA SER A 193 -5.07 -4.47 -3.87
C SER A 193 -4.13 -5.01 -2.78
N THR A 194 -3.51 -6.17 -3.01
CA THR A 194 -2.56 -6.77 -2.07
C THR A 194 -1.37 -5.84 -1.81
N PHE A 195 -0.75 -5.30 -2.87
CA PHE A 195 0.41 -4.41 -2.78
C PHE A 195 0.09 -3.09 -2.08
N ALA A 196 -1.06 -2.49 -2.40
CA ALA A 196 -1.53 -1.29 -1.74
C ALA A 196 -1.93 -1.56 -0.28
N THR A 197 -2.02 -2.83 0.16
CA THR A 197 -2.48 -3.23 1.49
C THR A 197 -3.99 -2.97 1.66
N CYS A 198 -4.77 -3.02 0.56
CA CYS A 198 -6.20 -2.75 0.57
C CYS A 198 -6.98 -3.94 1.13
N GLY A 199 -7.05 -5.07 0.40
CA GLY A 199 -7.79 -6.28 0.84
C GLY A 199 -9.03 -6.61 0.06
N TYR A 200 -9.35 -5.78 -0.92
CA TYR A 200 -10.37 -6.11 -1.88
C TYR A 200 -9.92 -7.26 -2.77
N VAL A 201 -10.85 -8.18 -2.99
CA VAL A 201 -10.75 -9.22 -4.00
C VAL A 201 -12.04 -9.20 -4.83
N PRO A 202 -12.00 -9.41 -6.15
CA PRO A 202 -13.19 -9.32 -7.01
C PRO A 202 -14.28 -10.38 -6.79
N THR A 203 -14.08 -11.27 -5.81
CA THR A 203 -15.01 -12.32 -5.40
C THR A 203 -15.72 -11.93 -4.11
N ASN A 204 -16.99 -12.31 -3.97
CA ASN A 204 -17.79 -11.94 -2.80
C ASN A 204 -17.26 -12.55 -1.50
N GLU A 205 -16.72 -13.77 -1.57
CA GLU A 205 -16.20 -14.51 -0.43
C GLU A 205 -14.68 -14.28 -0.24
N ASN A 206 -14.14 -13.19 -0.80
CA ASN A 206 -12.70 -12.89 -0.75
C ASN A 206 -11.86 -14.10 -1.27
N MET A 207 -10.74 -14.43 -0.62
CA MET A 207 -9.86 -15.54 -1.01
C MET A 207 -10.35 -16.93 -0.56
N ILE A 208 -11.49 -17.02 0.14
CA ILE A 208 -12.05 -18.30 0.63
C ILE A 208 -12.29 -19.28 -0.52
N VAL A 209 -12.75 -18.78 -1.68
CA VAL A 209 -13.01 -19.60 -2.87
C VAL A 209 -11.72 -20.26 -3.42
N PHE A 210 -10.57 -19.66 -3.12
CA PHE A 210 -9.26 -20.15 -3.54
C PHE A 210 -8.52 -20.91 -2.44
N LYS A 211 -9.17 -21.27 -1.32
CA LYS A 211 -8.52 -21.97 -0.18
C LYS A 211 -7.78 -23.25 -0.56
N LYS A 212 -8.28 -24.00 -1.56
CA LYS A 212 -7.65 -25.23 -2.09
C LYS A 212 -6.54 -24.97 -3.11
N ASN A 213 -6.43 -23.76 -3.64
CA ASN A 213 -5.45 -23.38 -4.67
C ASN A 213 -4.19 -22.78 -4.03
N SER A 214 -3.42 -23.61 -3.32
CA SER A 214 -2.21 -23.18 -2.60
C SER A 214 -1.18 -22.47 -3.47
N GLY A 215 -1.10 -22.79 -4.76
CA GLY A 215 -0.20 -22.12 -5.71
C GLY A 215 -0.52 -20.64 -5.92
N LEU A 216 -1.82 -20.28 -5.95
CA LEU A 216 -2.25 -18.87 -6.04
C LEU A 216 -1.91 -18.13 -4.75
N LEU A 217 -2.22 -18.74 -3.60
CA LEU A 217 -1.96 -18.15 -2.28
C LEU A 217 -0.46 -17.89 -2.06
N LEU A 218 0.40 -18.85 -2.38
CA LEU A 218 1.85 -18.69 -2.26
C LEU A 218 2.43 -17.63 -3.18
N LEU A 219 1.80 -17.38 -4.33
CA LEU A 219 2.25 -16.34 -5.25
C LEU A 219 1.89 -14.94 -4.74
N ILE A 220 0.71 -14.80 -4.16
CA ILE A 220 0.24 -13.53 -3.59
C ILE A 220 0.96 -13.24 -2.27
N LEU A 221 1.31 -14.26 -1.47
CA LEU A 221 1.91 -14.11 -0.14
C LEU A 221 3.16 -13.20 -0.07
N PRO A 222 4.18 -13.31 -0.96
CA PRO A 222 5.29 -12.35 -0.97
C PRO A 222 4.86 -10.90 -1.18
N HIS A 223 3.77 -10.66 -1.92
CA HIS A 223 3.26 -9.31 -2.21
C HIS A 223 2.56 -8.70 -1.01
N VAL A 224 1.86 -9.53 -0.20
CA VAL A 224 1.29 -9.12 1.09
C VAL A 224 2.37 -8.49 1.96
N LEU A 225 3.53 -9.14 2.03
CA LEU A 225 4.66 -8.67 2.82
C LEU A 225 5.39 -7.48 2.19
N LEU A 226 5.51 -7.44 0.85
CA LEU A 226 6.15 -6.33 0.11
C LEU A 226 5.37 -5.01 0.17
N GLY A 227 4.11 -5.04 0.61
CA GLY A 227 3.28 -3.86 0.80
C GLY A 227 3.83 -2.89 1.85
N ASN A 228 2.96 -1.98 2.32
CA ASN A 228 3.36 -0.77 3.04
C ASN A 228 4.32 -1.01 4.22
N THR A 229 4.17 -2.11 4.97
CA THR A 229 4.98 -2.36 6.17
C THR A 229 6.43 -2.75 5.89
N LEU A 230 6.72 -3.70 4.97
CA LEU A 230 8.11 -4.05 4.61
C LEU A 230 8.61 -3.28 3.38
N TYR A 231 7.85 -2.31 2.89
CA TYR A 231 8.30 -1.42 1.83
C TYR A 231 9.68 -0.78 2.12
N PRO A 232 9.97 -0.24 3.33
CA PRO A 232 11.27 0.36 3.61
C PRO A 232 12.48 -0.61 3.55
N PRO A 233 12.44 -1.80 4.21
CA PRO A 233 13.46 -2.82 4.02
C PRO A 233 13.62 -3.26 2.56
N CYS A 234 12.52 -3.47 1.84
CA CYS A 234 12.57 -3.97 0.46
C CYS A 234 13.11 -2.92 -0.52
N LEU A 235 12.76 -1.65 -0.34
CA LEU A 235 13.35 -0.53 -1.06
C LEU A 235 14.87 -0.46 -0.83
N ARG A 236 15.32 -0.62 0.42
CA ARG A 236 16.75 -0.60 0.76
C ARG A 236 17.50 -1.78 0.13
N LEU A 237 16.91 -2.98 0.13
CA LEU A 237 17.46 -4.15 -0.54
C LEU A 237 17.52 -3.95 -2.06
N PHE A 238 16.48 -3.40 -2.67
CA PHE A 238 16.43 -3.09 -4.09
C PHE A 238 17.54 -2.11 -4.49
N ILE A 239 17.75 -1.02 -3.73
CA ILE A 239 18.86 -0.09 -3.94
C ILE A 239 20.22 -0.79 -3.80
N LYS A 240 20.36 -1.73 -2.85
CA LYS A 240 21.58 -2.52 -2.69
C LYS A 240 21.85 -3.44 -3.89
N VAL A 241 20.81 -4.04 -4.46
CA VAL A 241 20.90 -4.85 -5.69
C VAL A 241 21.29 -3.97 -6.88
N LEU A 242 20.62 -2.82 -7.07
CA LEU A 242 20.96 -1.85 -8.12
C LEU A 242 22.39 -1.35 -8.01
N LYS A 243 22.89 -1.12 -6.78
CA LYS A 243 24.30 -0.80 -6.52
C LYS A 243 25.22 -1.92 -7.04
N SER A 244 24.88 -3.18 -6.77
CA SER A 244 25.68 -4.33 -7.20
C SER A 244 25.73 -4.47 -8.72
N VAL A 245 24.60 -4.25 -9.39
CA VAL A 245 24.48 -4.36 -10.85
C VAL A 245 25.13 -3.17 -11.57
N ASN A 246 24.79 -1.94 -11.18
CA ASN A 246 25.21 -0.74 -11.90
C ASN A 246 26.55 -0.16 -11.42
N LYS A 247 27.08 -0.59 -10.27
CA LYS A 247 28.34 -0.13 -9.64
C LYS A 247 28.51 1.40 -9.53
N ARG A 248 27.41 2.18 -9.58
CA ARG A 248 27.46 3.64 -9.47
C ARG A 248 27.59 4.07 -8.01
N GLU A 249 28.46 5.04 -7.75
CA GLU A 249 28.71 5.57 -6.39
C GLU A 249 27.48 6.28 -5.77
N GLU A 250 26.54 6.70 -6.61
CA GLU A 250 25.30 7.37 -6.22
C GLU A 250 24.42 6.50 -5.30
N PHE A 251 24.35 5.18 -5.56
CA PHE A 251 23.57 4.26 -4.72
C PHE A 251 24.23 4.02 -3.36
N SER A 252 25.57 4.07 -3.28
CA SER A 252 26.28 4.06 -1.99
C SER A 252 26.03 5.32 -1.19
N TYR A 253 25.94 6.48 -1.85
CA TYR A 253 25.64 7.74 -1.20
C TYR A 253 24.22 7.72 -0.61
N LEU A 254 23.22 7.28 -1.39
CA LEU A 254 21.82 7.12 -0.94
C LEU A 254 21.69 6.24 0.30
N LEU A 255 22.38 5.09 0.35
CA LEU A 255 22.29 4.15 1.48
C LEU A 255 22.99 4.64 2.75
N LYS A 256 24.02 5.48 2.63
CA LYS A 256 24.76 6.07 3.76
C LYS A 256 24.05 7.27 4.35
N ASN A 257 23.50 8.15 3.50
CA ASN A 257 22.93 9.44 3.92
C ASN A 257 21.39 9.40 3.96
N SER A 258 20.81 8.24 4.28
CA SER A 258 19.37 8.05 4.19
C SER A 258 18.56 8.97 5.12
N LYS A 259 19.13 9.36 6.26
CA LYS A 259 18.51 10.31 7.21
C LYS A 259 18.52 11.76 6.70
N GLU A 260 19.50 12.14 5.90
CA GLU A 260 19.67 13.52 5.41
C GLU A 260 18.79 13.80 4.18
N MET A 261 18.40 12.75 3.46
CA MET A 261 17.55 12.87 2.25
C MET A 261 16.10 13.26 2.54
N GLY A 262 15.65 13.19 3.80
CA GLY A 262 14.29 13.58 4.17
C GLY A 262 13.18 12.70 3.56
N TYR A 263 13.51 11.48 3.13
CA TYR A 263 12.51 10.51 2.69
C TYR A 263 12.20 9.50 3.80
N ASP A 264 10.96 9.56 4.30
CA ASP A 264 10.53 8.81 5.49
C ASP A 264 10.62 7.29 5.31
N HIS A 265 10.44 6.78 4.08
CA HIS A 265 10.55 5.34 3.80
C HIS A 265 12.00 4.87 3.59
N LEU A 266 13.02 5.73 3.62
CA LEU A 266 14.42 5.30 3.54
C LEU A 266 15.02 5.10 4.93
N LEU A 267 14.50 4.11 5.64
CA LEU A 267 14.92 3.75 6.99
C LEU A 267 16.39 3.29 7.07
N SER A 268 17.01 3.49 8.23
CA SER A 268 18.38 3.04 8.48
C SER A 268 18.46 1.51 8.55
N SER A 269 19.63 0.93 8.28
CA SER A 269 19.80 -0.53 8.22
C SER A 269 19.38 -1.25 9.51
N LEU A 270 19.58 -0.60 10.66
CA LEU A 270 19.24 -1.15 11.97
C LEU A 270 17.71 -1.19 12.15
N HIS A 271 17.01 -0.10 11.80
CA HIS A 271 15.55 -0.05 11.85
C HIS A 271 14.91 -1.01 10.85
N CYS A 272 15.46 -1.15 9.64
CA CYS A 272 14.98 -2.15 8.67
C CYS A 272 15.12 -3.57 9.21
N TRP A 273 16.24 -3.89 9.87
CA TRP A 273 16.44 -5.22 10.45
C TRP A 273 15.51 -5.48 11.63
N LEU A 274 15.37 -4.50 12.54
CA LEU A 274 14.43 -4.58 13.66
C LEU A 274 13.00 -4.79 13.16
N LEU A 275 12.57 -4.03 12.15
CA LEU A 275 11.24 -4.13 11.56
C LEU A 275 11.00 -5.50 10.90
N LEU A 276 11.99 -6.04 10.18
CA LEU A 276 11.90 -7.40 9.64
C LEU A 276 11.75 -8.43 10.75
N VAL A 277 12.59 -8.37 11.78
CA VAL A 277 12.55 -9.31 12.91
C VAL A 277 11.21 -9.25 13.65
N THR A 278 10.66 -8.07 13.88
CA THR A 278 9.37 -7.93 14.57
C THR A 278 8.22 -8.44 13.71
N VAL A 279 8.15 -8.08 12.42
CA VAL A 279 7.06 -8.53 11.53
C VAL A 279 7.06 -10.05 11.36
N PHE A 280 8.22 -10.66 11.12
CA PHE A 280 8.33 -12.11 11.03
C PHE A 280 8.10 -12.79 12.38
N GLY A 281 8.60 -12.21 13.48
CA GLY A 281 8.38 -12.74 14.82
C GLY A 281 6.90 -12.81 15.21
N PHE A 282 6.15 -11.72 14.98
CA PHE A 282 4.70 -11.72 15.20
C PHE A 282 4.00 -12.71 14.28
N ASN A 283 4.30 -12.75 12.97
CA ASN A 283 3.71 -13.72 12.05
C ASN A 283 3.92 -15.17 12.51
N VAL A 284 5.12 -15.53 13.00
CA VAL A 284 5.41 -16.88 13.51
C VAL A 284 4.57 -17.20 14.75
N ILE A 285 4.50 -16.27 15.71
CA ILE A 285 3.66 -16.45 16.91
C ILE A 285 2.21 -16.66 16.51
N GLN A 286 1.70 -15.83 15.60
CA GLN A 286 0.33 -15.94 15.11
C GLN A 286 0.06 -17.25 14.39
N PHE A 287 1.00 -17.71 13.55
CA PHE A 287 0.91 -18.97 12.84
C PHE A 287 0.84 -20.17 13.80
N VAL A 288 1.70 -20.19 14.81
CA VAL A 288 1.71 -21.26 15.83
C VAL A 288 0.41 -21.29 16.61
N LEU A 289 -0.09 -20.12 17.06
CA LEU A 289 -1.36 -20.03 17.79
C LEU A 289 -2.55 -20.46 16.94
N PHE A 290 -2.61 -20.00 15.69
CA PHE A 290 -3.68 -20.38 14.76
C PHE A 290 -3.69 -21.89 14.52
N CYS A 291 -2.51 -22.47 14.20
CA CYS A 291 -2.39 -23.91 14.04
C CYS A 291 -2.79 -24.65 15.32
N SER A 292 -2.36 -24.20 16.50
CA SER A 292 -2.67 -24.90 17.75
C SER A 292 -4.17 -24.97 18.06
N MET A 293 -4.96 -23.98 17.64
CA MET A 293 -6.38 -23.90 17.98
C MET A 293 -7.30 -24.41 16.88
N GLU A 294 -6.97 -24.20 15.61
CA GLU A 294 -7.88 -24.47 14.48
C GLU A 294 -7.51 -25.74 13.69
N TRP A 295 -6.42 -26.43 14.01
CA TRP A 295 -5.96 -27.59 13.21
C TRP A 295 -7.00 -28.70 13.04
N SER A 296 -7.81 -28.91 14.09
CA SER A 296 -8.88 -29.89 14.17
C SER A 296 -10.28 -29.29 14.08
N SER A 297 -10.41 -28.03 13.62
CA SER A 297 -11.72 -27.41 13.43
C SER A 297 -12.30 -27.70 12.05
N ASN A 298 -13.62 -27.60 11.93
CA ASN A 298 -14.37 -27.83 10.69
C ASN A 298 -13.92 -26.93 9.54
N ILE A 299 -13.27 -25.80 9.83
CA ILE A 299 -12.75 -24.86 8.84
C ILE A 299 -11.63 -25.50 7.99
N MET A 300 -10.83 -26.36 8.63
CA MET A 300 -9.66 -27.00 8.02
C MET A 300 -9.90 -28.45 7.62
N GLU A 301 -11.03 -29.07 7.96
CA GLU A 301 -11.30 -30.50 7.70
C GLU A 301 -11.17 -30.89 6.22
N ASP A 302 -11.60 -30.02 5.32
CA ASP A 302 -11.58 -30.26 3.86
C ASP A 302 -10.20 -30.08 3.19
N LEU A 303 -9.16 -29.78 3.96
CA LEU A 303 -7.84 -29.39 3.45
C LEU A 303 -6.75 -30.42 3.75
N ASN A 304 -5.89 -30.66 2.76
CA ASN A 304 -4.68 -31.46 2.94
C ASN A 304 -3.68 -30.77 3.87
N LEU A 305 -2.74 -31.51 4.48
CA LEU A 305 -1.71 -30.96 5.37
C LEU A 305 -0.95 -29.76 4.75
N TYR A 306 -0.56 -29.87 3.48
CA TYR A 306 0.10 -28.79 2.75
C TYR A 306 -0.82 -27.58 2.55
N GLU A 307 -2.07 -27.81 2.17
CA GLU A 307 -3.08 -26.76 1.99
C GLU A 307 -3.37 -26.04 3.30
N LYS A 308 -3.48 -26.78 4.41
CA LYS A 308 -3.65 -26.24 5.77
C LYS A 308 -2.53 -25.27 6.13
N VAL A 309 -1.28 -25.68 5.92
CA VAL A 309 -0.10 -24.84 6.24
C VAL A 309 -0.09 -23.58 5.39
N VAL A 310 -0.29 -23.70 4.08
CA VAL A 310 -0.28 -22.55 3.16
C VAL A 310 -1.43 -21.58 3.45
N ALA A 311 -2.65 -22.10 3.63
CA ALA A 311 -3.83 -21.30 3.94
C ALA A 311 -3.68 -20.57 5.29
N THR A 312 -3.14 -21.24 6.30
CA THR A 312 -2.89 -20.63 7.62
C THR A 312 -1.82 -19.54 7.54
N LEU A 313 -0.72 -19.81 6.84
CA LEU A 313 0.34 -18.82 6.63
C LEU A 313 -0.21 -17.59 5.91
N PHE A 314 -1.01 -17.79 4.87
CA PHE A 314 -1.67 -16.72 4.15
C PHE A 314 -2.63 -15.92 5.03
N GLN A 315 -3.50 -16.60 5.79
CA GLN A 315 -4.46 -15.92 6.67
C GLN A 315 -3.76 -15.07 7.73
N VAL A 316 -2.70 -15.59 8.34
CA VAL A 316 -1.96 -14.91 9.39
C VAL A 316 -1.20 -13.70 8.85
N SER A 317 -0.54 -13.83 7.69
CA SER A 317 0.15 -12.70 7.08
C SER A 317 -0.80 -11.59 6.63
N ASN A 318 -1.99 -11.94 6.17
CA ASN A 318 -3.00 -10.95 5.79
C ASN A 318 -3.76 -10.32 6.97
N ALA A 319 -3.62 -10.86 8.19
CA ALA A 319 -4.32 -10.30 9.35
C ALA A 319 -3.87 -8.86 9.66
N ARG A 320 -2.61 -8.50 9.35
CA ARG A 320 -2.04 -7.17 9.62
C ARG A 320 -1.89 -6.28 8.39
N HIS A 321 -1.56 -6.89 7.26
CA HIS A 321 -1.26 -6.23 6.00
C HIS A 321 -2.35 -6.67 5.02
N SER A 322 -2.85 -5.92 4.07
CA SER A 322 -3.78 -6.40 3.05
C SER A 322 -5.18 -6.78 3.53
N GLY A 323 -5.48 -7.50 4.61
CA GLY A 323 -6.88 -7.75 5.01
C GLY A 323 -7.65 -8.76 4.14
N GLU A 324 -6.94 -9.52 3.30
CA GLU A 324 -7.51 -10.65 2.54
C GLU A 324 -7.74 -11.86 3.46
N SER A 325 -8.88 -12.55 3.32
CA SER A 325 -9.20 -13.73 4.13
C SER A 325 -9.40 -14.99 3.30
N VAL A 326 -8.75 -16.08 3.73
CA VAL A 326 -8.91 -17.44 3.15
C VAL A 326 -9.87 -18.29 3.99
N PHE A 327 -10.13 -17.88 5.23
CA PHE A 327 -11.11 -18.49 6.11
C PHE A 327 -12.21 -17.49 6.46
N ASP A 328 -13.41 -18.01 6.72
CA ASP A 328 -14.51 -17.19 7.21
C ASP A 328 -14.25 -16.80 8.68
N LEU A 329 -13.92 -15.53 8.89
CA LEU A 329 -13.61 -14.97 10.21
C LEU A 329 -14.76 -15.16 11.20
N SER A 330 -16.02 -15.27 10.75
CA SER A 330 -17.17 -15.46 11.63
C SER A 330 -17.20 -16.84 12.30
N THR A 331 -16.51 -17.83 11.72
CA THR A 331 -16.47 -19.22 12.19
C THR A 331 -15.25 -19.56 13.03
N ILE A 332 -14.23 -18.70 13.02
CA ILE A 332 -12.98 -18.88 13.75
C ILE A 332 -13.20 -18.69 15.25
N SER A 333 -12.42 -19.40 16.07
CA SER A 333 -12.48 -19.25 17.53
C SER A 333 -12.25 -17.81 17.99
N SER A 334 -12.99 -17.40 19.03
CA SER A 334 -12.94 -16.03 19.56
C SER A 334 -11.54 -15.62 20.05
N ALA A 335 -10.73 -16.57 20.51
CA ALA A 335 -9.36 -16.28 20.95
C ALA A 335 -8.46 -15.79 19.81
N ILE A 336 -8.57 -16.39 18.63
CA ILE A 336 -7.82 -15.96 17.44
C ILE A 336 -8.33 -14.60 16.96
N LEU A 337 -9.64 -14.36 17.00
CA LEU A 337 -10.21 -13.06 16.63
C LEU A 337 -9.68 -11.92 17.52
N VAL A 338 -9.60 -12.14 18.84
CA VAL A 338 -9.00 -11.16 19.77
C VAL A 338 -7.52 -10.94 19.44
N MET A 339 -6.80 -12.01 19.08
CA MET A 339 -5.40 -11.89 18.69
C MET A 339 -5.23 -11.11 17.38
N PHE A 340 -6.06 -11.36 16.35
CA PHE A 340 -6.06 -10.58 15.12
C PHE A 340 -6.36 -9.11 15.38
N MET A 341 -7.36 -8.81 16.22
CA MET A 341 -7.67 -7.43 16.62
C MET A 341 -6.44 -6.73 17.25
N PHE A 342 -5.72 -7.41 18.15
CA PHE A 342 -4.52 -6.84 18.76
C PHE A 342 -3.43 -6.55 17.72
N VAL A 343 -3.23 -7.44 16.76
CA VAL A 343 -2.19 -7.28 15.74
C VAL A 343 -2.56 -6.23 14.68
N VAL A 344 -3.84 -6.07 14.34
CA VAL A 344 -4.31 -4.98 13.48
C VAL A 344 -4.08 -3.60 14.11
N MET A 345 -4.18 -3.50 15.43
CA MET A 345 -4.02 -2.24 16.16
C MET A 345 -2.55 -1.83 16.37
N MET A 346 -1.60 -2.75 16.20
CA MET A 346 -0.15 -2.51 16.33
C MET A 346 0.51 -2.21 14.99
#